data_AF-A0A336LZV6-F1
#
_entry.id   AF-A0A336LZV6-F1
#
_cell.length_a   1.000
_cell.length_b   1.000
_cell.length_c   1.000
_cell.angle_alpha   90.00
_cell.angle_beta   90.00
_cell.angle_gamma   90.00
#
_symmetry.space_group_name_H-M   'P 1'
#
loop_
_entity.id
_entity.type
_entity.pdbx_description
1 polymer ?
#
loop_
_entity_poly.entity_id
_entity_poly.type
_entity_poly.pdbx_seq_one_letter_code
_entity_poly.pdbx_strand_id
1 'polypeptide(L)'
;MPLINLITSSTKQPLVVSEVTVAQVAAKVAKKELRETEEAKKIGLSQLITWIKNNSDIENVRTDENFLLRFLRVKKFNVPLAEQMLLKYLNLKRSLPHLTAELDFLAPNLDALISAGYMFPSPCRDKHGRRVIIGIAKNFDAYHYTSSDMAKLHFLTYETLLCEPTNQILGFTHIGDFDGLSVSHITMWNPTEFGRILKWTEQSVPMRHKEIHLVNVGAGVKWVIDVAKGRTSVKMRERLQVHRCMDDLKKKFSPEILPVEMGGSKYTIQEMIQLWREELACKRDQIVALDEMKILDDRGIIGRRHEEGHKNNKMLACDSVIVLKKISKIARDELREDERTRNEALRQMREWLKQNKDVKNVREDQSFLLRFLRTKKYSILMAQQQLLKYLNLRRVLCNYATGLDFLSPNLQHLINQGYMFVSPLRDNKGRRVIISTASNFDIDRCNSEDLVKMHFMTYETLIENEVDQVLGVVHVGDFGSVGPKHVAMFNITDFLRIIKWGERSLPMRHKEIHIFNVYSAVKYIIDHAKGMVSDKIKKRLNIYLNEKDFLKSFDTKTLPLEMGGTIPMNTMIELWKQELVANRDKLLRLDDMQILDTRGIISSNGKKTEKKQNNDSAIGTENMTGSFRKLQID
;
A
#
# COMPACT_ATOMS: atom_id res chain seq x y z
N MET A 1 -59.88 -18.37 5.19
CA MET A 1 -59.74 -17.19 4.31
C MET A 1 -61.09 -16.50 4.20
N PRO A 2 -61.19 -15.17 3.99
CA PRO A 2 -60.15 -14.18 3.61
C PRO A 2 -59.95 -13.06 4.67
N LEU A 3 -58.85 -12.29 4.82
CA LEU A 3 -57.87 -11.55 3.95
C LEU A 3 -58.19 -10.04 3.81
N ILE A 4 -57.22 -9.19 4.21
CA ILE A 4 -56.70 -7.93 3.57
C ILE A 4 -56.92 -6.56 4.27
N ASN A 5 -55.80 -6.08 4.86
CA ASN A 5 -55.09 -4.78 4.79
C ASN A 5 -55.81 -3.42 4.92
N LEU A 6 -55.27 -2.51 5.76
CA LEU A 6 -54.26 -1.53 5.31
C LEU A 6 -53.43 -0.89 6.47
N ILE A 7 -52.22 -0.48 6.12
CA ILE A 7 -51.07 -0.07 6.95
C ILE A 7 -50.89 1.46 6.91
N THR A 8 -50.10 1.98 7.87
CA THR A 8 -49.32 3.25 7.93
C THR A 8 -49.89 4.26 8.93
N SER A 9 -49.15 4.83 9.89
CA SER A 9 -47.74 5.24 9.89
C SER A 9 -47.03 4.93 11.22
N SER A 10 -45.80 4.42 11.15
CA SER A 10 -44.89 4.29 12.29
C SER A 10 -43.92 5.48 12.32
N THR A 11 -44.11 6.41 13.23
CA THR A 11 -43.09 7.39 13.63
C THR A 11 -42.05 6.67 14.50
N LYS A 12 -40.97 6.18 13.88
CA LYS A 12 -39.79 5.68 14.61
C LYS A 12 -39.08 6.86 15.29
N GLN A 13 -39.28 7.04 16.59
CA GLN A 13 -38.39 7.86 17.41
C GLN A 13 -36.97 7.28 17.40
N PRO A 14 -35.91 8.09 17.27
CA PRO A 14 -34.53 7.62 17.37
C PRO A 14 -34.20 7.24 18.83
N LEU A 15 -33.99 5.94 19.06
CA LEU A 15 -33.59 5.35 20.35
C LEU A 15 -32.27 5.95 20.87
N VAL A 16 -32.30 6.44 22.12
CA VAL A 16 -31.10 6.75 22.92
C VAL A 16 -30.45 5.43 23.33
N VAL A 17 -29.15 5.30 23.08
CA VAL A 17 -28.40 4.05 23.33
C VAL A 17 -27.93 4.04 24.79
N SER A 18 -28.40 3.10 25.61
CA SER A 18 -27.91 2.93 26.99
C SER A 18 -26.43 2.52 27.04
N GLU A 19 -25.72 2.81 28.13
CA GLU A 19 -24.28 2.50 28.27
C GLU A 19 -23.96 1.00 28.07
N VAL A 20 -24.82 0.12 28.59
CA VAL A 20 -24.73 -1.35 28.38
C VAL A 20 -24.80 -1.70 26.88
N THR A 21 -25.66 -1.00 26.13
CA THR A 21 -25.78 -1.19 24.68
C THR A 21 -24.57 -0.62 23.94
N VAL A 22 -23.99 0.50 24.40
CA VAL A 22 -22.77 1.08 23.80
C VAL A 22 -21.58 0.14 23.94
N ALA A 23 -21.38 -0.46 25.12
CA ALA A 23 -20.29 -1.42 25.36
C ALA A 23 -20.40 -2.65 24.44
N GLN A 24 -21.61 -3.19 24.26
CA GLN A 24 -21.86 -4.32 23.34
C GLN A 24 -21.61 -3.96 21.88
N VAL A 25 -22.03 -2.76 21.45
CA VAL A 25 -21.76 -2.26 20.09
C VAL A 25 -20.26 -2.06 19.90
N ALA A 26 -19.56 -1.48 20.87
CA ALA A 26 -18.12 -1.30 20.86
C ALA A 26 -17.39 -2.64 20.74
N ALA A 27 -17.71 -3.64 21.57
CA ALA A 27 -17.10 -4.97 21.49
C ALA A 27 -17.30 -5.62 20.10
N LYS A 28 -18.49 -5.50 19.52
CA LYS A 28 -18.79 -6.00 18.18
C LYS A 28 -17.96 -5.29 17.11
N VAL A 29 -17.83 -3.96 17.19
CA VAL A 29 -17.03 -3.16 16.26
C VAL A 29 -15.55 -3.47 16.41
N ALA A 30 -15.04 -3.56 17.65
CA ALA A 30 -13.66 -3.91 17.96
C ALA A 30 -13.28 -5.24 17.30
N LYS A 31 -14.09 -6.28 17.51
CA LYS A 31 -13.86 -7.60 16.91
C LYS A 31 -13.97 -7.60 15.39
N LYS A 32 -15.05 -7.02 14.83
CA LYS A 32 -15.36 -7.13 13.38
C LYS A 32 -14.58 -6.15 12.50
N GLU A 33 -14.48 -4.89 12.92
CA GLU A 33 -13.85 -3.84 12.12
C GLU A 33 -12.36 -3.66 12.42
N LEU A 34 -11.96 -3.88 13.68
CA LEU A 34 -10.59 -3.60 14.16
C LEU A 34 -9.75 -4.86 14.30
N ARG A 35 -10.36 -6.06 14.33
CA ARG A 35 -9.69 -7.34 14.63
C ARG A 35 -9.13 -7.39 16.06
N GLU A 36 -9.78 -6.68 16.97
CA GLU A 36 -9.43 -6.69 18.39
C GLU A 36 -9.98 -7.96 19.04
N THR A 37 -9.08 -8.84 19.46
CA THR A 37 -9.33 -9.96 20.39
C THR A 37 -8.39 -9.79 21.57
N GLU A 38 -8.65 -10.47 22.70
CA GLU A 38 -7.76 -10.42 23.86
C GLU A 38 -6.33 -10.87 23.52
N GLU A 39 -6.19 -11.88 22.65
CA GLU A 39 -4.89 -12.34 22.16
C GLU A 39 -4.22 -11.28 21.27
N ALA A 40 -4.94 -10.71 20.31
CA ALA A 40 -4.40 -9.67 19.43
C ALA A 40 -3.99 -8.42 20.22
N LYS A 41 -4.74 -8.09 21.27
CA LYS A 41 -4.46 -7.01 22.21
C LYS A 41 -3.18 -7.27 22.97
N LYS A 42 -3.05 -8.43 23.61
CA LYS A 42 -1.85 -8.86 24.35
C LYS A 42 -0.61 -8.88 23.46
N ILE A 43 -0.71 -9.48 22.28
CA ILE A 43 0.41 -9.60 21.32
C ILE A 43 0.80 -8.22 20.79
N GLY A 44 -0.17 -7.43 20.32
CA GLY A 44 0.07 -6.13 19.72
C GLY A 44 0.68 -5.13 20.69
N LEU A 45 0.20 -5.09 21.94
CA LEU A 45 0.78 -4.26 23.01
C LEU A 45 2.20 -4.70 23.34
N SER A 46 2.42 -6.00 23.54
CA SER A 46 3.76 -6.53 23.86
C SER A 46 4.77 -6.19 22.77
N GLN A 47 4.41 -6.38 21.50
CA GLN A 47 5.26 -6.04 20.36
C GLN A 47 5.54 -4.53 20.30
N LEU A 48 4.52 -3.68 20.42
CA LEU A 48 4.70 -2.23 20.34
C LEU A 48 5.52 -1.68 21.52
N ILE A 49 5.32 -2.20 22.73
CA ILE A 49 6.12 -1.84 23.91
C ILE A 49 7.57 -2.29 23.73
N THR A 50 7.80 -3.51 23.25
CA THR A 50 9.15 -4.02 23.00
C THR A 50 9.86 -3.19 21.94
N TRP A 51 9.15 -2.84 20.85
CA TRP A 51 9.67 -1.95 19.82
C TRP A 51 10.00 -0.57 20.37
N ILE A 52 9.11 0.04 21.18
CA ILE A 52 9.39 1.35 21.81
C ILE A 52 10.66 1.30 22.65
N LYS A 53 10.82 0.27 23.50
CA LYS A 53 11.99 0.10 24.37
C LYS A 53 13.30 -0.08 23.59
N ASN A 54 13.25 -0.69 22.42
CA ASN A 54 14.43 -0.97 21.60
C ASN A 54 14.71 0.11 20.55
N ASN A 55 13.85 1.13 20.44
CA ASN A 55 13.98 2.16 19.43
C ASN A 55 14.73 3.38 20.00
N SER A 56 15.98 3.56 19.54
CA SER A 56 16.84 4.68 19.95
C SER A 56 16.39 6.04 19.43
N ASP A 57 15.45 6.09 18.49
CA ASP A 57 15.05 7.32 17.80
C ASP A 57 13.88 8.03 18.50
N ILE A 58 13.39 7.50 19.62
CA ILE A 58 12.27 8.05 20.39
C ILE A 58 12.58 8.03 21.89
N GLU A 59 12.02 8.99 22.63
CA GLU A 59 12.29 9.19 24.05
C GLU A 59 10.99 9.49 24.81
N ASN A 60 10.89 8.98 26.05
CA ASN A 60 9.78 9.22 26.99
C ASN A 60 8.38 8.94 26.41
N VAL A 61 8.29 8.05 25.41
CA VAL A 61 7.02 7.70 24.79
C VAL A 61 6.17 6.90 25.76
N ARG A 62 4.92 7.35 25.97
CA ARG A 62 3.96 6.65 26.82
C ARG A 62 3.74 5.20 26.35
N THR A 63 3.81 4.28 27.29
CA THR A 63 3.58 2.85 27.05
C THR A 63 2.33 2.31 27.75
N ASP A 64 1.49 3.18 28.31
CA ASP A 64 0.23 2.74 28.89
C ASP A 64 -0.68 2.12 27.83
N GLU A 65 -1.43 1.09 28.23
CA GLU A 65 -2.24 0.31 27.33
C GLU A 65 -3.23 1.17 26.53
N ASN A 66 -3.89 2.11 27.20
CA ASN A 66 -4.94 2.91 26.59
C ASN A 66 -4.39 3.86 25.51
N PHE A 67 -3.21 4.43 25.70
CA PHE A 67 -2.51 5.24 24.70
C PHE A 67 -2.08 4.41 23.50
N LEU A 68 -1.41 3.27 23.72
CA LEU A 68 -0.91 2.42 22.63
C LEU A 68 -2.03 1.81 21.79
N LEU A 69 -3.17 1.48 22.42
CA LEU A 69 -4.34 0.97 21.71
C LEU A 69 -4.91 1.97 20.70
N ARG A 70 -4.71 3.28 20.87
CA ARG A 70 -5.14 4.28 19.86
C ARG A 70 -4.57 3.94 18.48
N PHE A 71 -3.26 3.67 18.43
CA PHE A 71 -2.53 3.37 17.21
C PHE A 71 -2.90 1.98 16.67
N LEU A 72 -2.91 0.97 17.54
CA LEU A 72 -3.26 -0.40 17.18
C LEU A 72 -4.68 -0.49 16.60
N ARG A 73 -5.67 0.13 17.24
CA ARG A 73 -7.07 0.14 16.80
C ARG A 73 -7.24 0.79 15.44
N VAL A 74 -6.63 1.95 15.21
CA VAL A 74 -6.71 2.66 13.92
C VAL A 74 -6.06 1.86 12.80
N LYS A 75 -4.99 1.13 13.10
CA LYS A 75 -4.29 0.26 12.15
C LYS A 75 -4.77 -1.19 12.16
N LYS A 76 -5.89 -1.48 12.83
CA LYS A 76 -6.54 -2.80 12.88
C LYS A 76 -5.58 -3.91 13.35
N PHE A 77 -4.83 -3.62 14.41
CA PHE A 77 -3.82 -4.48 15.03
C PHE A 77 -2.68 -4.91 14.08
N ASN A 78 -2.44 -4.16 13.00
CA ASN A 78 -1.19 -4.26 12.24
C ASN A 78 -0.10 -3.46 12.95
N VAL A 79 0.79 -4.16 13.66
CA VAL A 79 1.83 -3.53 14.50
C VAL A 79 2.80 -2.66 13.70
N PRO A 80 3.38 -3.09 12.56
CA PRO A 80 4.26 -2.22 11.78
C PRO A 80 3.61 -0.91 11.30
N LEU A 81 2.32 -0.95 10.91
CA LEU A 81 1.59 0.26 10.55
C LEU A 81 1.29 1.16 11.76
N ALA A 82 1.12 0.57 12.96
CA ALA A 82 0.93 1.28 14.21
C ALA A 82 2.22 1.97 14.65
N GLU A 83 3.38 1.29 14.57
CA GLU A 83 4.72 1.86 14.77
C GLU A 83 4.93 3.08 13.86
N GLN A 84 4.67 2.93 12.56
CA GLN A 84 4.80 4.03 11.60
C GLN A 84 3.85 5.20 11.89
N MET A 85 2.65 4.95 12.41
CA MET A 85 1.73 6.02 12.80
C MET A 85 2.20 6.73 14.06
N LEU A 86 2.73 6.00 15.03
CA LEU A 86 3.29 6.55 16.26
C LEU A 86 4.50 7.45 15.96
N LEU A 87 5.42 7.02 15.08
CA LEU A 87 6.52 7.90 14.65
C LEU A 87 6.00 9.16 13.94
N LYS A 88 5.02 9.02 13.05
CA LYS A 88 4.39 10.18 12.37
C LYS A 88 3.70 11.12 13.36
N TYR A 89 3.06 10.57 14.39
CA TYR A 89 2.44 11.33 15.48
C TYR A 89 3.47 12.14 16.28
N LEU A 90 4.57 11.52 16.69
CA LEU A 90 5.64 12.22 17.40
C LEU A 90 6.31 13.27 16.52
N ASN A 91 6.50 12.99 15.23
CA ASN A 91 7.05 13.97 14.31
C ASN A 91 6.10 15.12 14.02
N LEU A 92 4.78 14.90 14.02
CA LEU A 92 3.79 15.98 13.95
C LEU A 92 3.97 16.93 15.14
N LYS A 93 4.07 16.38 16.35
CA LYS A 93 4.32 17.14 17.58
C LYS A 93 5.63 17.93 17.53
N ARG A 94 6.73 17.28 17.11
CA ARG A 94 8.04 17.93 16.93
C ARG A 94 8.02 19.04 15.88
N SER A 95 7.34 18.82 14.76
CA SER A 95 7.37 19.75 13.61
C SER A 95 6.42 20.93 13.76
N LEU A 96 5.31 20.76 14.47
CA LEU A 96 4.27 21.77 14.66
C LEU A 96 3.93 21.97 16.15
N PRO A 97 4.93 22.27 17.02
CA PRO A 97 4.70 22.38 18.45
C PRO A 97 3.74 23.54 18.78
N HIS A 98 3.81 24.65 18.03
CA HIS A 98 2.88 25.78 18.17
C HIS A 98 1.40 25.40 18.01
N LEU A 99 1.07 24.29 17.34
CA LEU A 99 -0.30 23.79 17.17
C LEU A 99 -0.65 22.64 18.12
N THR A 100 0.34 21.89 18.63
CA THR A 100 0.14 20.54 19.20
C THR A 100 0.73 20.33 20.59
N ALA A 101 1.45 21.33 21.11
CA ALA A 101 2.00 21.37 22.46
C ALA A 101 1.29 22.44 23.31
N GLU A 102 1.53 22.40 24.62
CA GLU A 102 0.93 23.27 25.63
C GLU A 102 -0.61 23.22 25.58
N LEU A 103 -1.13 21.99 25.48
CA LEU A 103 -2.56 21.73 25.41
C LEU A 103 -3.15 21.73 26.83
N ASP A 104 -3.44 22.93 27.34
CA ASP A 104 -4.06 23.12 28.65
C ASP A 104 -5.29 24.01 28.53
N PHE A 105 -6.45 23.50 28.95
CA PHE A 105 -7.71 24.26 28.88
C PHE A 105 -7.73 25.48 29.81
N LEU A 106 -6.81 25.55 30.78
CA LEU A 106 -6.63 26.71 31.66
C LEU A 106 -5.82 27.84 30.99
N ALA A 107 -5.21 27.60 29.83
CA ALA A 107 -4.55 28.65 29.07
C ALA A 107 -5.57 29.74 28.68
N PRO A 108 -5.30 31.04 28.90
CA PRO A 108 -6.31 32.10 28.77
C PRO A 108 -7.09 32.07 27.45
N ASN A 109 -6.40 31.90 26.32
CA ASN A 109 -7.05 31.86 25.01
C ASN A 109 -7.92 30.61 24.81
N LEU A 110 -7.46 29.44 25.28
CA LEU A 110 -8.22 28.20 25.15
C LEU A 110 -9.43 28.20 26.07
N ASP A 111 -9.27 28.66 27.30
CA ASP A 111 -10.34 28.83 28.27
C ASP A 111 -11.44 29.74 27.72
N ALA A 112 -11.05 30.90 27.17
CA ALA A 112 -11.98 31.86 26.60
C ALA A 112 -12.72 31.31 25.36
N LEU A 113 -12.03 30.60 24.46
CA LEU A 113 -12.66 29.94 23.31
C LEU A 113 -13.64 28.83 23.72
N ILE A 114 -13.32 28.06 24.77
CA ILE A 114 -14.22 27.05 25.34
C ILE A 114 -15.45 27.72 25.95
N SER A 115 -15.26 28.77 26.77
CA SER A 115 -16.34 29.56 27.38
C SER A 115 -17.26 30.20 26.35
N ALA A 116 -16.70 30.68 25.23
CA ALA A 116 -17.47 31.22 24.12
C ALA A 116 -18.32 30.17 23.38
N GLY A 117 -18.07 28.87 23.63
CA GLY A 117 -18.77 27.78 22.96
C GLY A 117 -18.34 27.60 21.51
N TYR A 118 -17.07 27.87 21.20
CA TYR A 118 -16.54 27.62 19.85
C TYR A 118 -16.51 26.13 19.51
N MET A 119 -16.05 25.27 20.43
CA MET A 119 -15.98 23.83 20.22
C MET A 119 -16.17 23.06 21.53
N PHE A 120 -17.06 22.07 21.51
CA PHE A 120 -17.33 21.19 22.66
C PHE A 120 -17.95 19.87 22.18
N PRO A 121 -17.74 18.75 22.88
CA PRO A 121 -18.44 17.51 22.60
C PRO A 121 -19.83 17.49 23.24
N SER A 122 -20.80 16.90 22.53
CA SER A 122 -22.10 16.59 23.12
C SER A 122 -21.95 15.50 24.18
N PRO A 123 -22.57 15.63 25.37
CA PRO A 123 -22.61 14.58 26.38
C PRO A 123 -23.32 13.32 25.86
N CYS A 124 -24.21 13.46 24.88
CA CYS A 124 -24.92 12.36 24.25
C CYS A 124 -24.15 11.78 23.06
N ARG A 125 -24.17 10.45 22.95
CA ARG A 125 -23.64 9.71 21.80
C ARG A 125 -24.70 9.62 20.71
N ASP A 126 -24.28 9.48 19.46
CA ASP A 126 -25.22 9.23 18.38
C ASP A 126 -25.78 7.80 18.36
N LYS A 127 -26.70 7.51 17.43
CA LYS A 127 -27.35 6.19 17.28
C LYS A 127 -26.37 5.02 17.05
N HIS A 128 -25.11 5.31 16.72
CA HIS A 128 -24.05 4.33 16.54
C HIS A 128 -23.09 4.28 17.73
N GLY A 129 -23.38 4.98 18.82
CA GLY A 129 -22.56 5.10 20.02
C GLY A 129 -21.33 6.00 19.84
N ARG A 130 -21.24 6.78 18.75
CA ARG A 130 -20.08 7.64 18.48
C ARG A 130 -20.19 8.93 19.27
N ARG A 131 -19.05 9.46 19.72
CA ARG A 131 -18.99 10.77 20.39
C ARG A 131 -19.19 11.87 19.34
N VAL A 132 -20.07 12.82 19.63
CA VAL A 132 -20.41 13.92 18.73
C VAL A 132 -19.65 15.17 19.16
N ILE A 133 -18.92 15.79 18.24
CA ILE A 133 -18.14 17.01 18.47
C ILE A 133 -18.81 18.13 17.70
N ILE A 134 -19.13 19.21 18.39
CA ILE A 134 -19.86 20.35 17.85
C ILE A 134 -18.91 21.55 17.81
N GLY A 135 -18.83 22.20 16.64
CA GLY A 135 -18.11 23.46 16.45
C GLY A 135 -19.04 24.53 15.90
N ILE A 136 -18.96 25.74 16.43
CA ILE A 136 -19.83 26.87 16.06
C ILE A 136 -18.94 28.04 15.64
N ALA A 137 -18.88 28.31 14.34
CA ALA A 137 -17.93 29.26 13.76
C ALA A 137 -18.08 30.68 14.29
N LYS A 138 -19.33 31.19 14.42
CA LYS A 138 -19.61 32.53 14.97
C LYS A 138 -19.06 32.80 16.37
N ASN A 139 -18.74 31.76 17.14
CA ASN A 139 -18.21 31.87 18.49
C ASN A 139 -16.67 31.98 18.51
N PHE A 140 -16.02 32.05 17.34
CA PHE A 140 -14.60 32.33 17.21
C PHE A 140 -14.39 33.78 16.76
N ASP A 141 -13.71 34.59 17.55
CA ASP A 141 -13.31 35.92 17.10
C ASP A 141 -11.97 35.87 16.36
N ALA A 142 -12.04 35.86 15.02
CA ALA A 142 -10.86 35.79 14.16
C ALA A 142 -10.00 37.08 14.14
N TYR A 143 -10.41 38.15 14.81
CA TYR A 143 -9.56 39.34 15.03
C TYR A 143 -8.79 39.29 16.34
N HIS A 144 -9.25 38.49 17.30
CA HIS A 144 -8.62 38.34 18.61
C HIS A 144 -7.76 37.07 18.69
N TYR A 145 -8.22 35.96 18.12
CA TYR A 145 -7.56 34.66 18.20
C TYR A 145 -6.88 34.24 16.90
N THR A 146 -5.83 33.42 17.02
CA THR A 146 -5.01 32.96 15.89
C THR A 146 -5.38 31.57 15.39
N SER A 147 -4.82 31.17 14.25
CA SER A 147 -4.94 29.80 13.73
C SER A 147 -4.28 28.77 14.64
N SER A 148 -3.28 29.21 15.42
CA SER A 148 -2.63 28.42 16.46
C SER A 148 -3.60 28.11 17.60
N ASP A 149 -4.31 29.11 18.12
CA ASP A 149 -5.30 28.94 19.19
C ASP A 149 -6.43 27.99 18.73
N MET A 150 -6.91 28.19 17.50
CA MET A 150 -7.88 27.31 16.86
C MET A 150 -7.39 25.86 16.81
N ALA A 151 -6.17 25.63 16.32
CA ALA A 151 -5.61 24.28 16.22
C ALA A 151 -5.39 23.63 17.58
N LYS A 152 -4.82 24.37 18.55
CA LYS A 152 -4.60 23.88 19.91
C LYS A 152 -5.90 23.43 20.55
N LEU A 153 -7.00 24.19 20.40
CA LEU A 153 -8.31 23.76 20.93
C LEU A 153 -8.84 22.49 20.27
N HIS A 154 -8.65 22.31 18.95
CA HIS A 154 -9.00 21.06 18.28
C HIS A 154 -8.15 19.88 18.80
N PHE A 155 -6.84 20.05 18.91
CA PHE A 155 -5.95 19.00 19.42
C PHE A 155 -6.25 18.66 20.89
N LEU A 156 -6.46 19.66 21.74
CA LEU A 156 -6.90 19.48 23.13
C LEU A 156 -8.18 18.64 23.20
N THR A 157 -9.18 18.98 22.36
CA THR A 157 -10.44 18.24 22.30
C THR A 157 -10.22 16.79 21.87
N TYR A 158 -9.47 16.56 20.79
CA TYR A 158 -9.25 15.23 20.27
C TYR A 158 -8.42 14.35 21.20
N GLU A 159 -7.34 14.87 21.79
CA GLU A 159 -6.49 14.12 22.72
C GLU A 159 -7.26 13.72 23.98
N THR A 160 -8.07 14.62 24.52
CA THR A 160 -8.94 14.39 25.69
C THR A 160 -9.99 13.31 25.40
N LEU A 161 -10.65 13.37 24.23
CA LEU A 161 -11.64 12.38 23.85
C LEU A 161 -11.03 11.01 23.52
N LEU A 162 -9.80 10.98 23.04
CA LEU A 162 -9.06 9.73 22.78
C LEU A 162 -8.60 9.02 24.06
N CYS A 163 -8.68 9.65 25.23
CA CYS A 163 -8.50 8.96 26.51
C CYS A 163 -9.61 7.93 26.80
N GLU A 164 -10.73 7.94 26.09
CA GLU A 164 -11.81 6.97 26.29
C GLU A 164 -11.75 5.82 25.26
N PRO A 165 -11.64 4.55 25.69
CA PRO A 165 -11.57 3.39 24.78
C PRO A 165 -12.74 3.30 23.80
N THR A 166 -13.95 3.62 24.27
CA THR A 166 -15.17 3.63 23.46
C THR A 166 -15.04 4.56 22.26
N ASN A 167 -14.41 5.73 22.42
CA ASN A 167 -14.19 6.69 21.35
C ASN A 167 -13.15 6.20 20.35
N GLN A 168 -12.09 5.53 20.82
CA GLN A 168 -11.11 4.90 19.94
C GLN A 168 -11.76 3.81 19.05
N ILE A 169 -12.72 3.06 19.60
CA ILE A 169 -13.38 1.93 18.94
C ILE A 169 -14.56 2.34 18.05
N LEU A 170 -15.38 3.30 18.45
CA LEU A 170 -16.58 3.71 17.71
C LEU A 170 -16.31 4.91 16.80
N GLY A 171 -15.37 5.77 17.19
CA GLY A 171 -14.99 6.96 16.46
C GLY A 171 -15.87 8.18 16.76
N PHE A 172 -15.76 9.17 15.88
CA PHE A 172 -16.34 10.50 16.07
C PHE A 172 -17.31 10.89 14.96
N THR A 173 -18.32 11.66 15.34
CA THR A 173 -19.19 12.41 14.44
C THR A 173 -18.95 13.89 14.67
N HIS A 174 -18.72 14.67 13.62
CA HIS A 174 -18.50 16.11 13.72
C HIS A 174 -19.71 16.85 13.20
N ILE A 175 -20.09 17.93 13.89
CA ILE A 175 -21.11 18.87 13.47
C ILE A 175 -20.47 20.25 13.52
N GLY A 176 -20.38 20.91 12.37
CA GLY A 176 -19.90 22.27 12.25
C GLY A 176 -21.04 23.18 11.80
N ASP A 177 -21.38 24.17 12.62
CA ASP A 177 -22.20 25.30 12.22
C ASP A 177 -21.31 26.40 11.68
N PHE A 178 -21.47 26.69 10.39
CA PHE A 178 -20.67 27.69 9.67
C PHE A 178 -21.36 29.04 9.58
N ASP A 179 -22.47 29.23 10.30
CA ASP A 179 -23.05 30.54 10.51
C ASP A 179 -22.02 31.48 11.15
N GLY A 180 -21.97 32.73 10.67
CA GLY A 180 -20.98 33.72 11.06
C GLY A 180 -19.54 33.49 10.57
N LEU A 181 -19.26 32.45 9.77
CA LEU A 181 -17.92 32.31 9.17
C LEU A 181 -17.65 33.46 8.19
N SER A 182 -16.63 34.26 8.50
CA SER A 182 -16.20 35.40 7.70
C SER A 182 -14.89 35.14 6.95
N VAL A 183 -14.48 36.08 6.09
CA VAL A 183 -13.18 36.02 5.39
C VAL A 183 -12.00 35.99 6.36
N SER A 184 -12.07 36.68 7.51
CA SER A 184 -10.98 36.69 8.50
C SER A 184 -10.69 35.30 9.07
N HIS A 185 -11.72 34.48 9.27
CA HIS A 185 -11.57 33.07 9.65
C HIS A 185 -10.85 32.22 8.60
N ILE A 186 -10.94 32.61 7.33
CA ILE A 186 -10.35 31.88 6.21
C ILE A 186 -8.90 32.35 6.00
N THR A 187 -8.67 33.66 6.02
CA THR A 187 -7.36 34.26 5.70
C THR A 187 -6.32 34.12 6.81
N MET A 188 -6.73 33.77 8.04
CA MET A 188 -5.81 33.39 9.12
C MET A 188 -5.02 32.09 8.82
N TRP A 189 -5.43 31.35 7.80
CA TRP A 189 -4.77 30.13 7.35
C TRP A 189 -4.11 30.35 5.98
N ASN A 190 -2.81 30.10 5.87
CA ASN A 190 -2.20 29.96 4.56
C ASN A 190 -2.77 28.68 3.88
N PRO A 191 -3.34 28.75 2.66
CA PRO A 191 -4.05 27.61 2.07
C PRO A 191 -3.15 26.39 1.81
N THR A 192 -1.87 26.63 1.49
CA THR A 192 -0.89 25.56 1.26
C THR A 192 -0.51 24.88 2.57
N GLU A 193 -0.31 25.68 3.61
CA GLU A 193 0.01 25.19 4.95
C GLU A 193 -1.17 24.45 5.58
N PHE A 194 -2.37 25.02 5.53
CA PHE A 194 -3.60 24.37 5.97
C PHE A 194 -3.81 23.03 5.28
N GLY A 195 -3.65 22.98 3.95
CA GLY A 195 -3.73 21.72 3.20
C GLY A 195 -2.66 20.70 3.60
N ARG A 196 -1.46 21.15 4.01
CA ARG A 196 -0.39 20.29 4.52
C ARG A 196 -0.74 19.76 5.91
N ILE A 197 -1.19 20.61 6.82
CA ILE A 197 -1.59 20.29 8.19
C ILE A 197 -2.75 19.29 8.18
N LEU A 198 -3.80 19.54 7.39
CA LEU A 198 -4.93 18.60 7.26
C LEU A 198 -4.45 17.20 6.85
N LYS A 199 -3.56 17.12 5.86
CA LYS A 199 -3.05 15.84 5.37
C LYS A 199 -2.14 15.15 6.38
N TRP A 200 -1.26 15.89 7.05
CA TRP A 200 -0.38 15.35 8.08
C TRP A 200 -1.19 14.86 9.28
N THR A 201 -2.16 15.64 9.74
CA THR A 201 -3.05 15.29 10.85
C THR A 201 -3.84 14.02 10.54
N GLU A 202 -4.43 13.90 9.33
CA GLU A 202 -5.14 12.70 8.88
C GLU A 202 -4.25 11.43 8.94
N GLN A 203 -2.96 11.55 8.63
CA GLN A 203 -2.03 10.42 8.58
C GLN A 203 -1.40 10.07 9.94
N SER A 204 -1.35 11.04 10.86
CA SER A 204 -0.52 10.97 12.07
C SER A 204 -1.34 10.87 13.35
N VAL A 205 -2.54 11.46 13.41
CA VAL A 205 -3.37 11.40 14.62
C VAL A 205 -4.22 10.12 14.59
N PRO A 206 -4.21 9.30 15.66
CA PRO A 206 -4.90 8.02 15.70
C PRO A 206 -6.42 8.18 15.95
N MET A 207 -7.11 8.83 15.01
CA MET A 207 -8.55 9.09 15.08
C MET A 207 -9.37 8.32 14.05
N ARG A 208 -10.61 8.00 14.43
CA ARG A 208 -11.61 7.39 13.55
C ARG A 208 -12.78 8.35 13.37
N HIS A 209 -12.61 9.37 12.52
CA HIS A 209 -13.75 10.15 12.02
C HIS A 209 -14.74 9.19 11.34
N LYS A 210 -16.05 9.34 11.51
CA LYS A 210 -17.05 8.48 10.85
C LYS A 210 -18.01 9.30 10.00
N GLU A 211 -18.43 10.47 10.50
CA GLU A 211 -19.28 11.42 9.79
C GLU A 211 -18.86 12.85 10.11
N ILE A 212 -18.96 13.75 9.14
CA ILE A 212 -18.70 15.19 9.28
C ILE A 212 -19.87 15.91 8.64
N HIS A 213 -20.61 16.69 9.42
CA HIS A 213 -21.79 17.42 8.99
C HIS A 213 -21.54 18.92 9.08
N LEU A 214 -21.68 19.63 7.96
CA LEU A 214 -21.61 21.08 7.93
C LEU A 214 -22.99 21.64 7.64
N VAL A 215 -23.39 22.69 8.34
CA VAL A 215 -24.65 23.42 8.14
C VAL A 215 -24.36 24.92 8.07
N ASN A 216 -25.29 25.69 7.51
CA ASN A 216 -25.17 27.15 7.33
C ASN A 216 -23.90 27.54 6.55
N VAL A 217 -23.54 26.74 5.55
CA VAL A 217 -22.36 26.97 4.71
C VAL A 217 -22.66 28.05 3.68
N GLY A 218 -22.14 29.26 3.91
CA GLY A 218 -22.23 30.38 2.97
C GLY A 218 -21.42 30.17 1.68
N ALA A 219 -21.72 30.96 0.65
CA ALA A 219 -21.08 30.84 -0.67
C ALA A 219 -19.54 30.97 -0.62
N GLY A 220 -19.01 31.85 0.23
CA GLY A 220 -17.56 32.05 0.41
C GLY A 220 -16.83 30.85 1.04
N VAL A 221 -17.54 30.01 1.79
CA VAL A 221 -16.99 28.84 2.50
C VAL A 221 -16.78 27.64 1.57
N LYS A 222 -17.50 27.61 0.44
CA LYS A 222 -17.41 26.53 -0.56
C LYS A 222 -15.98 26.31 -1.04
N TRP A 223 -15.21 27.39 -1.22
CA TRP A 223 -13.80 27.31 -1.62
C TRP A 223 -12.94 26.57 -0.59
N VAL A 224 -13.12 26.84 0.71
CA VAL A 224 -12.37 26.16 1.79
C VAL A 224 -12.71 24.66 1.80
N ILE A 225 -13.98 24.33 1.62
CA ILE A 225 -14.45 22.94 1.52
C ILE A 225 -13.81 22.24 0.33
N ASP A 226 -13.70 22.90 -0.82
CA ASP A 226 -13.10 22.33 -2.03
C ASP A 226 -11.59 22.13 -1.87
N VAL A 227 -10.89 23.08 -1.24
CA VAL A 227 -9.47 22.93 -0.85
C VAL A 227 -9.29 21.73 0.10
N ALA A 228 -10.13 21.63 1.14
CA ALA A 228 -10.08 20.52 2.09
C ALA A 228 -10.37 19.16 1.42
N LYS A 229 -11.35 19.09 0.51
CA LYS A 229 -11.65 17.90 -0.29
C LYS A 229 -10.47 17.50 -1.18
N GLY A 230 -9.79 18.45 -1.81
CA GLY A 230 -8.62 18.16 -2.65
C GLY A 230 -7.43 17.59 -1.87
N ARG A 231 -7.30 17.92 -0.59
CA ARG A 231 -6.14 17.55 0.24
C ARG A 231 -6.36 16.31 1.11
N THR A 232 -7.60 16.02 1.50
CA THR A 232 -7.97 14.86 2.33
C THR A 232 -8.12 13.56 1.50
N SER A 233 -8.23 12.39 2.13
CA SER A 233 -8.49 11.12 1.42
C SER A 233 -9.93 11.00 0.88
N VAL A 234 -10.16 10.09 -0.07
CA VAL A 234 -11.51 9.69 -0.53
C VAL A 234 -12.41 9.37 0.66
N LYS A 235 -11.89 8.57 1.59
CA LYS A 235 -12.60 8.14 2.79
C LYS A 235 -13.07 9.32 3.64
N MET A 236 -12.30 10.41 3.72
CA MET A 236 -12.72 11.61 4.43
C MET A 236 -13.76 12.41 3.64
N ARG A 237 -13.56 12.55 2.32
CA ARG A 237 -14.51 13.22 1.42
C ARG A 237 -15.89 12.58 1.46
N GLU A 238 -15.97 11.25 1.47
CA GLU A 238 -17.23 10.49 1.54
C GLU A 238 -17.98 10.67 2.87
N ARG A 239 -17.27 11.10 3.92
CA ARG A 239 -17.86 11.33 5.25
C ARG A 239 -18.37 12.74 5.43
N LEU A 240 -17.96 13.65 4.56
CA LEU A 240 -18.37 15.04 4.57
C LEU A 240 -19.76 15.19 3.95
N GLN A 241 -20.69 15.71 4.73
CA GLN A 241 -22.07 15.98 4.36
C GLN A 241 -22.36 17.45 4.62
N VAL A 242 -22.80 18.17 3.59
CA VAL A 242 -23.21 19.57 3.70
C VAL A 242 -24.73 19.61 3.65
N HIS A 243 -25.33 20.14 4.71
CA HIS A 243 -26.79 20.28 4.84
C HIS A 243 -27.22 21.66 4.37
N ARG A 244 -28.41 21.73 3.78
CA ARG A 244 -28.96 22.98 3.24
C ARG A 244 -29.43 23.92 4.36
N CYS A 245 -30.04 23.36 5.39
CA CYS A 245 -30.55 24.09 6.54
C CYS A 245 -30.45 23.24 7.80
N MET A 246 -30.68 23.88 8.95
CA MET A 246 -30.65 23.22 10.26
C MET A 246 -31.68 22.09 10.37
N ASP A 247 -32.85 22.20 9.73
CA ASP A 247 -33.88 21.16 9.80
C ASP A 247 -33.47 19.86 9.11
N ASP A 248 -32.66 19.94 8.05
CA ASP A 248 -32.10 18.76 7.40
C ASP A 248 -31.07 18.05 8.29
N LEU A 249 -30.27 18.82 9.04
CA LEU A 249 -29.35 18.28 10.03
C LEU A 249 -30.12 17.59 11.17
N LYS A 250 -31.14 18.25 11.72
CA LYS A 250 -31.97 17.73 12.83
C LYS A 250 -32.61 16.38 12.50
N LYS A 251 -33.01 16.14 11.25
CA LYS A 251 -33.56 14.84 10.81
C LYS A 251 -32.57 13.66 10.96
N LYS A 252 -31.26 13.92 11.05
CA LYS A 252 -30.21 12.88 11.17
C LYS A 252 -29.91 12.48 12.60
N PHE A 253 -30.17 13.38 13.55
CA PHE A 253 -29.75 13.24 14.95
C PHE A 253 -30.96 13.18 15.88
N SER A 254 -30.81 12.48 17.01
CA SER A 254 -31.79 12.60 18.08
C SER A 254 -31.75 14.03 18.64
N PRO A 255 -32.90 14.66 18.98
CA PRO A 255 -32.94 15.98 19.59
C PRO A 255 -32.07 16.13 20.84
N GLU A 256 -31.79 15.04 21.57
CA GLU A 256 -30.92 15.08 22.76
C GLU A 256 -29.44 15.34 22.46
N ILE A 257 -28.99 15.14 21.21
CA ILE A 257 -27.58 15.26 20.83
C ILE A 257 -27.18 16.72 20.60
N LEU A 258 -28.07 17.49 19.99
CA LEU A 258 -27.84 18.89 19.68
C LEU A 258 -28.12 19.75 20.91
N PRO A 259 -27.45 20.90 21.08
CA PRO A 259 -27.82 21.85 22.12
C PRO A 259 -29.17 22.51 21.80
N VAL A 260 -29.86 23.00 22.82
CA VAL A 260 -31.18 23.68 22.70
C VAL A 260 -31.13 24.82 21.69
N GLU A 261 -30.04 25.59 21.66
CA GLU A 261 -29.80 26.72 20.76
C GLU A 261 -29.68 26.29 19.29
N MET A 262 -29.39 25.02 19.02
CA MET A 262 -29.41 24.41 17.68
C MET A 262 -30.69 23.59 17.43
N GLY A 263 -31.69 23.74 18.30
CA GLY A 263 -32.98 23.04 18.28
C GLY A 263 -32.91 21.59 18.75
N GLY A 264 -32.00 21.29 19.66
CA GLY A 264 -32.06 20.10 20.50
C GLY A 264 -32.99 20.27 21.71
N SER A 265 -33.03 19.27 22.60
CA SER A 265 -34.06 19.18 23.64
C SER A 265 -33.58 18.94 25.07
N LYS A 266 -32.28 18.72 25.30
CA LYS A 266 -31.78 18.20 26.59
C LYS A 266 -30.82 19.11 27.34
N TYR A 267 -29.82 19.64 26.65
CA TYR A 267 -28.80 20.49 27.25
C TYR A 267 -28.64 21.77 26.43
N THR A 268 -28.44 22.88 27.12
CA THR A 268 -27.97 24.15 26.53
C THR A 268 -26.49 24.05 26.17
N ILE A 269 -26.00 24.99 25.36
CA ILE A 269 -24.55 25.10 25.06
C ILE A 269 -23.75 25.24 26.36
N GLN A 270 -24.21 26.07 27.29
CA GLN A 270 -23.49 26.33 28.55
C GLN A 270 -23.39 25.08 29.44
N GLU A 271 -24.47 24.30 29.56
CA GLU A 271 -24.43 23.04 30.30
C GLU A 271 -23.47 22.02 29.64
N MET A 272 -23.46 21.94 28.30
CA MET A 272 -22.51 21.08 27.58
C MET A 272 -21.06 21.53 27.81
N ILE A 273 -20.79 22.84 27.82
CA ILE A 273 -19.45 23.40 28.12
C ILE A 273 -19.04 23.05 29.55
N GLN A 274 -19.94 23.14 30.53
CA GLN A 274 -19.64 22.80 31.92
C GLN A 274 -19.24 21.33 32.06
N LEU A 275 -20.03 20.41 31.49
CA LEU A 275 -19.69 18.97 31.46
C LEU A 275 -18.37 18.70 30.72
N TRP A 276 -18.10 19.47 29.66
CA TRP A 276 -16.85 19.35 28.93
C TRP A 276 -15.64 19.81 29.75
N ARG A 277 -15.77 20.89 30.53
CA ARG A 277 -14.73 21.37 31.44
C ARG A 277 -14.39 20.34 32.52
N GLU A 278 -15.40 19.64 33.04
CA GLU A 278 -15.20 18.54 33.99
C GLU A 278 -14.40 17.38 33.35
N GLU A 279 -14.72 17.03 32.11
CA GLU A 279 -13.99 15.99 31.36
C GLU A 279 -12.54 16.40 31.07
N LEU A 280 -12.32 17.68 30.70
CA LEU A 280 -11.00 18.26 30.50
C LEU A 280 -10.17 18.24 31.80
N ALA A 281 -10.76 18.68 32.91
CA ALA A 281 -10.11 18.69 34.21
C ALA A 281 -9.67 17.28 34.65
N CYS A 282 -10.54 16.29 34.48
CA CYS A 282 -10.27 14.89 34.83
C CYS A 282 -9.09 14.28 34.05
N LYS A 283 -8.79 14.81 32.86
CA LYS A 283 -7.76 14.25 31.96
C LYS A 283 -6.54 15.16 31.80
N ARG A 284 -6.54 16.35 32.39
CA ARG A 284 -5.53 17.40 32.19
C ARG A 284 -4.10 16.88 32.29
N ASP A 285 -3.77 16.18 33.38
CA ASP A 285 -2.40 15.68 33.61
C ASP A 285 -1.94 14.73 32.49
N GLN A 286 -2.84 13.87 31.99
CA GLN A 286 -2.52 12.97 30.88
C GLN A 286 -2.27 13.71 29.56
N ILE A 287 -2.92 14.88 29.37
CA ILE A 287 -2.80 15.70 28.16
C ILE A 287 -1.52 16.53 28.21
N VAL A 288 -1.23 17.15 29.35
CA VAL A 288 0.00 17.92 29.56
C VAL A 288 1.24 17.01 29.42
N ALA A 289 1.18 15.79 29.95
CA ALA A 289 2.26 14.81 29.81
C ALA A 289 2.54 14.38 28.35
N LEU A 290 1.68 14.71 27.37
CA LEU A 290 1.94 14.40 25.97
C LEU A 290 3.13 15.17 25.39
N ASP A 291 3.53 16.27 26.02
CA ASP A 291 4.64 17.11 25.57
C ASP A 291 6.02 16.56 26.00
N GLU A 292 6.03 15.59 26.92
CA GLU A 292 7.25 14.90 27.35
C GLU A 292 7.78 13.94 26.28
N MET A 293 6.90 13.43 25.41
CA MET A 293 7.25 12.44 24.40
C MET A 293 8.01 13.08 23.24
N LYS A 294 9.15 12.48 22.87
CA LYS A 294 10.02 13.03 21.82
C LYS A 294 10.32 12.00 20.74
N ILE A 295 10.55 12.52 19.53
CA ILE A 295 11.25 11.82 18.46
C ILE A 295 12.60 12.50 18.26
N LEU A 296 13.66 11.75 18.52
CA LEU A 296 15.04 12.19 18.40
C LEU A 296 15.50 12.18 16.94
N ASP A 297 15.01 11.22 16.16
CA ASP A 297 15.39 11.04 14.76
C ASP A 297 14.21 10.57 13.90
N ASP A 298 14.09 11.08 12.68
CA ASP A 298 13.02 10.72 11.75
C ASP A 298 13.42 9.67 10.69
N ARG A 299 14.63 9.12 10.75
CA ARG A 299 15.09 8.03 9.85
C ARG A 299 14.17 6.82 9.83
N GLY A 300 13.53 6.50 10.95
CA GLY A 300 12.53 5.42 11.05
C GLY A 300 11.18 5.72 10.39
N ILE A 301 10.90 6.99 10.04
CA ILE A 301 9.65 7.39 9.38
C ILE A 301 9.74 7.12 7.89
N ILE A 302 8.90 6.21 7.40
CA ILE A 302 8.77 5.98 5.97
C ILE A 302 8.10 7.21 5.34
N GLY A 303 8.92 8.07 4.72
CA GLY A 303 8.52 9.34 4.11
C GLY A 303 8.15 9.26 2.63
N ARG A 304 7.65 10.38 2.08
CA ARG A 304 7.05 10.48 0.74
C ARG A 304 7.95 10.15 -0.45
N ARG A 305 9.28 10.11 -0.31
CA ARG A 305 10.15 9.60 -1.38
C ARG A 305 9.95 8.10 -1.62
N HIS A 306 9.44 7.38 -0.63
CA HIS A 306 8.90 6.01 -0.76
C HIS A 306 7.39 5.97 -1.10
N GLU A 307 6.65 7.08 -1.00
CA GLU A 307 5.22 7.16 -1.36
C GLU A 307 4.98 7.76 -2.77
N GLU A 308 5.99 8.26 -3.49
CA GLU A 308 5.83 8.78 -4.86
C GLU A 308 5.55 7.68 -5.89
N GLY A 309 6.03 6.46 -5.65
CA GLY A 309 5.52 5.23 -6.31
C GLY A 309 4.09 4.83 -5.92
N HIS A 310 3.45 5.58 -5.01
CA HIS A 310 2.09 5.36 -4.51
C HIS A 310 1.14 6.53 -4.77
N LYS A 311 1.54 7.58 -5.50
CA LYS A 311 0.72 8.79 -5.69
C LYS A 311 -0.45 8.66 -6.67
N ASN A 312 -0.56 7.59 -7.46
CA ASN A 312 -1.73 7.35 -8.33
C ASN A 312 -2.95 6.77 -7.61
N ASN A 313 -2.92 6.64 -6.27
CA ASN A 313 -3.82 5.76 -5.52
C ASN A 313 -4.99 6.44 -4.79
N LYS A 314 -5.37 7.68 -5.16
CA LYS A 314 -6.41 8.47 -4.45
C LYS A 314 -7.81 8.41 -5.06
N MET A 315 -8.07 7.50 -6.00
CA MET A 315 -9.43 7.18 -6.51
C MET A 315 -9.86 5.73 -6.18
N LEU A 316 -9.04 4.97 -5.44
CA LEU A 316 -9.09 3.50 -5.34
C LEU A 316 -9.40 2.96 -3.92
N ALA A 317 -9.98 3.72 -2.99
CA ALA A 317 -10.11 3.24 -1.60
C ALA A 317 -11.20 2.16 -1.40
N CYS A 318 -12.36 2.26 -2.06
CA CYS A 318 -13.37 1.19 -2.06
C CYS A 318 -12.89 -0.02 -2.88
N ASP A 319 -12.20 0.24 -3.99
CA ASP A 319 -11.59 -0.78 -4.84
C ASP A 319 -10.37 -1.46 -4.19
N SER A 320 -9.61 -0.81 -3.32
CA SER A 320 -8.36 -1.36 -2.76
C SER A 320 -8.59 -2.54 -1.81
N VAL A 321 -9.69 -2.56 -1.06
CA VAL A 321 -10.07 -3.72 -0.24
C VAL A 321 -10.52 -4.88 -1.15
N ILE A 322 -11.23 -4.57 -2.24
CA ILE A 322 -11.66 -5.55 -3.23
C ILE A 322 -10.46 -6.10 -4.00
N VAL A 323 -9.52 -5.23 -4.40
CA VAL A 323 -8.29 -5.55 -5.12
C VAL A 323 -7.32 -6.32 -4.24
N LEU A 324 -7.11 -5.94 -2.97
CA LEU A 324 -6.30 -6.74 -2.03
C LEU A 324 -6.95 -8.09 -1.73
N LYS A 325 -8.28 -8.16 -1.60
CA LYS A 325 -9.00 -9.44 -1.52
C LYS A 325 -8.87 -10.26 -2.80
N LYS A 326 -8.91 -9.63 -3.98
CA LYS A 326 -8.75 -10.27 -5.29
C LYS A 326 -7.33 -10.80 -5.48
N ILE A 327 -6.31 -10.02 -5.12
CA ILE A 327 -4.90 -10.42 -5.14
C ILE A 327 -4.67 -11.56 -4.15
N SER A 328 -5.16 -11.44 -2.91
CA SER A 328 -5.05 -12.51 -1.90
C SER A 328 -5.77 -13.79 -2.34
N LYS A 329 -6.92 -13.65 -3.02
CA LYS A 329 -7.65 -14.76 -3.61
C LYS A 329 -6.84 -15.41 -4.74
N ILE A 330 -6.26 -14.64 -5.66
CA ILE A 330 -5.38 -15.17 -6.72
C ILE A 330 -4.15 -15.84 -6.11
N ALA A 331 -3.54 -15.25 -5.08
CA ALA A 331 -2.40 -15.83 -4.38
C ALA A 331 -2.76 -17.20 -3.78
N ARG A 332 -3.91 -17.30 -3.11
CA ARG A 332 -4.41 -18.56 -2.56
C ARG A 332 -4.74 -19.58 -3.65
N ASP A 333 -5.55 -19.18 -4.63
CA ASP A 333 -6.15 -20.08 -5.63
C ASP A 333 -5.12 -20.54 -6.68
N GLU A 334 -4.28 -19.62 -7.19
CA GLU A 334 -3.28 -19.95 -8.22
C GLU A 334 -1.93 -20.41 -7.64
N LEU A 335 -1.54 -19.89 -6.47
CA LEU A 335 -0.19 -20.04 -5.91
C LEU A 335 -0.13 -20.86 -4.63
N ARG A 336 -1.27 -21.15 -3.98
CA ARG A 336 -1.33 -21.81 -2.67
C ARG A 336 -0.69 -20.98 -1.55
N GLU A 337 -0.76 -19.65 -1.69
CA GLU A 337 -0.26 -18.69 -0.73
C GLU A 337 -1.37 -18.30 0.26
N ASP A 338 -1.14 -18.58 1.54
CA ASP A 338 -1.81 -17.95 2.67
C ASP A 338 -0.75 -17.46 3.67
N GLU A 339 -1.17 -16.79 4.74
CA GLU A 339 -0.25 -16.20 5.70
C GLU A 339 0.65 -17.25 6.38
N ARG A 340 0.11 -18.44 6.66
CA ARG A 340 0.86 -19.52 7.30
C ARG A 340 1.84 -20.14 6.32
N THR A 341 1.40 -20.53 5.12
CA THR A 341 2.29 -21.12 4.10
C THR A 341 3.37 -20.15 3.67
N ARG A 342 3.04 -18.85 3.60
CA ARG A 342 3.98 -17.77 3.32
C ARG A 342 5.11 -17.71 4.35
N ASN A 343 4.76 -17.57 5.63
CA ASN A 343 5.74 -17.40 6.70
C ASN A 343 6.62 -18.65 6.86
N GLU A 344 6.00 -19.82 6.80
CA GLU A 344 6.70 -21.10 6.93
C GLU A 344 7.65 -21.36 5.76
N ALA A 345 7.22 -21.09 4.52
CA ALA A 345 8.07 -21.27 3.35
C ALA A 345 9.26 -20.30 3.32
N LEU A 346 9.07 -19.06 3.76
CA LEU A 346 10.15 -18.10 3.90
C LEU A 346 11.18 -18.54 4.94
N ARG A 347 10.72 -19.09 6.08
CA ARG A 347 11.58 -19.66 7.11
C ARG A 347 12.41 -20.82 6.54
N GLN A 348 11.76 -21.77 5.86
CA GLN A 348 12.45 -22.93 5.25
C GLN A 348 13.46 -22.52 4.17
N MET A 349 13.14 -21.53 3.33
CA MET A 349 14.08 -21.02 2.31
C MET A 349 15.32 -20.39 2.95
N ARG A 350 15.16 -19.60 4.03
CA ARG A 350 16.28 -18.99 4.76
C ARG A 350 17.13 -20.03 5.47
N GLU A 351 16.50 -20.99 6.15
CA GLU A 351 17.23 -22.09 6.81
C GLU A 351 18.03 -22.91 5.81
N TRP A 352 17.43 -23.23 4.66
CA TRP A 352 18.13 -23.92 3.57
C TRP A 352 19.31 -23.11 3.03
N LEU A 353 19.15 -21.79 2.81
CA LEU A 353 20.25 -20.94 2.34
C LEU A 353 21.43 -20.92 3.33
N LYS A 354 21.15 -20.85 4.64
CA LYS A 354 22.18 -20.89 5.69
C LYS A 354 22.99 -22.20 5.69
N GLN A 355 22.35 -23.31 5.34
CA GLN A 355 22.98 -24.64 5.31
C GLN A 355 23.65 -24.95 3.97
N ASN A 356 23.30 -24.22 2.91
CA ASN A 356 23.74 -24.52 1.56
C ASN A 356 25.12 -23.89 1.28
N LYS A 357 26.14 -24.75 1.24
CA LYS A 357 27.54 -24.36 0.96
C LYS A 357 27.81 -24.04 -0.52
N ASP A 358 26.86 -24.32 -1.41
CA ASP A 358 27.02 -24.13 -2.86
C ASP A 358 26.67 -22.70 -3.30
N VAL A 359 26.24 -21.81 -2.39
CA VAL A 359 25.85 -20.43 -2.69
C VAL A 359 26.47 -19.44 -1.70
N LYS A 360 26.64 -18.19 -2.12
CA LYS A 360 27.21 -17.12 -1.29
C LYS A 360 26.50 -15.79 -1.52
N ASN A 361 26.36 -14.99 -0.46
CA ASN A 361 25.77 -13.65 -0.48
C ASN A 361 24.37 -13.57 -1.11
N VAL A 362 23.60 -14.65 -1.09
CA VAL A 362 22.25 -14.67 -1.66
C VAL A 362 21.32 -13.81 -0.79
N ARG A 363 20.51 -12.95 -1.42
CA ARG A 363 19.50 -12.14 -0.74
C ARG A 363 18.49 -13.03 0.01
N GLU A 364 18.21 -12.68 1.27
CA GLU A 364 17.26 -13.38 2.15
C GLU A 364 16.00 -12.55 2.48
N ASP A 365 15.91 -11.35 1.92
CA ASP A 365 14.76 -10.49 2.09
C ASP A 365 13.49 -11.11 1.50
N GLN A 366 12.34 -10.69 2.03
CA GLN A 366 11.07 -11.30 1.70
C GLN A 366 10.70 -11.11 0.22
N SER A 367 10.84 -9.91 -0.35
CA SER A 367 10.47 -9.66 -1.75
C SER A 367 11.29 -10.53 -2.70
N PHE A 368 12.58 -10.74 -2.39
CA PHE A 368 13.45 -11.62 -3.15
C PHE A 368 13.09 -13.10 -3.05
N LEU A 369 12.81 -13.65 -1.87
CA LEU A 369 12.53 -15.09 -1.74
C LEU A 369 11.13 -15.46 -2.26
N LEU A 370 10.15 -14.57 -2.07
CA LEU A 370 8.78 -14.81 -2.51
C LEU A 370 8.65 -15.01 -4.01
N ARG A 371 9.50 -14.40 -4.85
CA ARG A 371 9.41 -14.57 -6.30
C ARG A 371 9.58 -16.03 -6.73
N PHE A 372 10.48 -16.78 -6.07
CA PHE A 372 10.69 -18.21 -6.33
C PHE A 372 9.58 -19.09 -5.76
N LEU A 373 9.13 -18.77 -4.54
CA LEU A 373 8.03 -19.49 -3.90
C LEU A 373 6.73 -19.37 -4.71
N ARG A 374 6.40 -18.15 -5.15
CA ARG A 374 5.19 -17.87 -5.93
C ARG A 374 5.20 -18.53 -7.30
N THR A 375 6.32 -18.46 -8.04
CA THR A 375 6.43 -19.12 -9.36
C THR A 375 6.35 -20.63 -9.28
N LYS A 376 6.77 -21.22 -8.17
CA LYS A 376 6.70 -22.66 -7.90
C LYS A 376 5.55 -23.08 -7.01
N LYS A 377 4.55 -22.20 -6.83
CA LYS A 377 3.31 -22.48 -6.09
C LYS A 377 3.58 -23.06 -4.69
N TYR A 378 4.56 -22.48 -4.00
CA TYR A 378 5.00 -22.86 -2.66
C TYR A 378 5.55 -24.28 -2.52
N SER A 379 5.93 -24.93 -3.63
CA SER A 379 6.78 -26.13 -3.57
C SER A 379 8.21 -25.72 -3.22
N ILE A 380 8.60 -25.96 -1.97
CA ILE A 380 9.90 -25.55 -1.42
C ILE A 380 11.06 -26.10 -2.25
N LEU A 381 11.08 -27.42 -2.50
CA LEU A 381 12.13 -28.05 -3.30
C LEU A 381 12.23 -27.42 -4.71
N MET A 382 11.09 -27.19 -5.37
CA MET A 382 11.10 -26.60 -6.71
C MET A 382 11.53 -25.13 -6.69
N ALA A 383 11.21 -24.38 -5.63
CA ALA A 383 11.63 -23.00 -5.43
C ALA A 383 13.15 -22.91 -5.20
N GLN A 384 13.71 -23.78 -4.36
CA GLN A 384 15.15 -23.93 -4.15
C GLN A 384 15.86 -24.25 -5.48
N GLN A 385 15.33 -25.21 -6.25
CA GLN A 385 15.86 -25.56 -7.56
C GLN A 385 15.79 -24.41 -8.56
N GLN A 386 14.75 -23.58 -8.52
CA GLN A 386 14.67 -22.39 -9.38
C GLN A 386 15.65 -21.31 -8.96
N LEU A 387 15.87 -21.12 -7.65
CA LEU A 387 16.86 -20.17 -7.14
C LEU A 387 18.27 -20.56 -7.60
N LEU A 388 18.65 -21.83 -7.48
CA LEU A 388 19.96 -22.28 -7.98
C LEU A 388 20.09 -22.11 -9.50
N LYS A 389 19.03 -22.42 -10.27
CA LYS A 389 19.00 -22.20 -11.73
C LYS A 389 19.11 -20.73 -12.08
N TYR A 390 18.49 -19.85 -11.30
CA TYR A 390 18.59 -18.41 -11.44
C TYR A 390 20.01 -17.90 -11.17
N LEU A 391 20.66 -18.33 -10.09
CA LEU A 391 22.05 -17.95 -9.82
C LEU A 391 22.99 -18.49 -10.90
N ASN A 392 22.78 -19.71 -11.38
CA ASN A 392 23.56 -20.27 -12.48
C ASN A 392 23.32 -19.55 -13.81
N LEU A 393 22.09 -19.10 -14.08
CA LEU A 393 21.78 -18.24 -15.22
C LEU A 393 22.58 -16.94 -15.13
N ARG A 394 22.57 -16.25 -13.98
CA ARG A 394 23.38 -15.02 -13.78
C ARG A 394 24.87 -15.27 -13.95
N ARG A 395 25.37 -16.43 -13.49
CA ARG A 395 26.78 -16.81 -13.64
C ARG A 395 27.17 -17.09 -15.10
N VAL A 396 26.35 -17.84 -15.84
CA VAL A 396 26.65 -18.23 -17.23
C VAL A 396 26.39 -17.10 -18.21
N LEU A 397 25.36 -16.30 -17.96
CA LEU A 397 24.99 -15.14 -18.77
C LEU A 397 25.47 -13.84 -18.10
N CYS A 398 26.63 -13.86 -17.42
CA CYS A 398 27.09 -12.71 -16.64
C CYS A 398 27.19 -11.44 -17.49
N ASN A 399 27.71 -11.53 -18.72
CA ASN A 399 27.75 -10.40 -19.66
C ASN A 399 26.39 -9.73 -19.88
N TYR A 400 25.28 -10.46 -19.71
CA TYR A 400 23.92 -9.94 -19.89
C TYR A 400 23.18 -9.65 -18.59
N ALA A 401 23.53 -10.36 -17.51
CA ALA A 401 22.78 -10.37 -16.27
C ALA A 401 23.41 -9.50 -15.19
N THR A 402 24.66 -9.08 -15.33
CA THR A 402 25.36 -8.18 -14.39
C THR A 402 25.46 -6.76 -14.93
N GLY A 403 25.77 -5.80 -14.04
CA GLY A 403 25.88 -4.39 -14.40
C GLY A 403 24.55 -3.82 -14.90
N LEU A 404 23.43 -4.23 -14.29
CA LEU A 404 22.08 -3.79 -14.65
C LEU A 404 21.83 -2.35 -14.15
N ASP A 405 22.51 -1.40 -14.79
CA ASP A 405 22.42 0.02 -14.46
C ASP A 405 21.84 0.82 -15.63
N PHE A 406 20.64 1.35 -15.43
CA PHE A 406 19.98 2.18 -16.43
C PHE A 406 20.78 3.45 -16.75
N LEU A 407 21.74 3.87 -15.91
CA LEU A 407 22.63 4.98 -16.18
C LEU A 407 23.74 4.67 -17.20
N SER A 408 23.89 3.40 -17.59
CA SER A 408 24.82 3.02 -18.66
C SER A 408 24.46 3.76 -19.97
N PRO A 409 25.43 4.34 -20.72
CA PRO A 409 25.12 5.21 -21.86
C PRO A 409 24.19 4.58 -22.91
N ASN A 410 24.39 3.29 -23.22
CA ASN A 410 23.55 2.58 -24.20
C ASN A 410 22.16 2.26 -23.66
N LEU A 411 22.04 1.86 -22.38
CA LEU A 411 20.74 1.58 -21.76
C LEU A 411 19.92 2.87 -21.59
N GLN A 412 20.54 3.98 -21.18
CA GLN A 412 19.89 5.30 -21.17
C GLN A 412 19.38 5.67 -22.55
N HIS A 413 20.20 5.49 -23.59
CA HIS A 413 19.82 5.77 -24.97
C HIS A 413 18.60 4.96 -25.40
N LEU A 414 18.61 3.64 -25.19
CA LEU A 414 17.49 2.76 -25.54
C LEU A 414 16.21 3.12 -24.79
N ILE A 415 16.30 3.47 -23.50
CA ILE A 415 15.14 3.94 -22.73
C ILE A 415 14.60 5.25 -23.31
N ASN A 416 15.48 6.21 -23.61
CA ASN A 416 15.11 7.52 -24.14
C ASN A 416 14.45 7.43 -25.51
N GLN A 417 14.91 6.50 -26.36
CA GLN A 417 14.29 6.23 -27.65
C GLN A 417 12.92 5.53 -27.52
N GLY A 418 12.57 5.00 -26.34
CA GLY A 418 11.35 4.24 -26.15
C GLY A 418 11.44 2.82 -26.70
N TYR A 419 12.63 2.22 -26.71
CA TYR A 419 12.80 0.81 -27.09
C TYR A 419 12.02 -0.12 -26.16
N MET A 420 12.15 0.07 -24.84
CA MET A 420 11.46 -0.73 -23.85
C MET A 420 11.17 0.09 -22.60
N PHE A 421 9.91 0.07 -22.17
CA PHE A 421 9.45 0.69 -20.93
C PHE A 421 8.22 -0.05 -20.41
N VAL A 422 7.81 0.27 -19.18
CA VAL A 422 6.64 -0.37 -18.56
C VAL A 422 5.54 0.66 -18.40
N SER A 423 4.33 0.29 -18.82
CA SER A 423 3.15 1.13 -18.62
C SER A 423 2.97 1.46 -17.12
N PRO A 424 2.67 2.74 -16.78
CA PRO A 424 2.31 3.12 -15.42
C PRO A 424 0.91 2.61 -15.02
N LEU A 425 0.13 2.15 -16.01
CA LEU A 425 -1.19 1.57 -15.82
C LEU A 425 -1.12 0.04 -15.85
N ARG A 426 -2.09 -0.59 -15.20
CA ARG A 426 -2.28 -2.04 -15.21
C ARG A 426 -3.45 -2.37 -16.13
N ASP A 427 -3.39 -3.53 -16.76
CA ASP A 427 -4.50 -3.99 -17.60
C ASP A 427 -5.76 -4.31 -16.78
N ASN A 428 -6.85 -4.66 -17.47
CA ASN A 428 -8.12 -5.04 -16.86
C ASN A 428 -8.05 -6.24 -15.86
N LYS A 429 -6.96 -7.02 -15.87
CA LYS A 429 -6.68 -8.11 -14.92
C LYS A 429 -5.73 -7.68 -13.80
N GLY A 430 -5.27 -6.42 -13.80
CA GLY A 430 -4.38 -5.84 -12.80
C GLY A 430 -2.89 -6.09 -13.06
N ARG A 431 -2.49 -6.55 -14.25
CA ARG A 431 -1.11 -6.94 -14.58
C ARG A 431 -0.33 -5.75 -15.14
N ARG A 432 0.99 -5.70 -14.90
CA ARG A 432 1.88 -4.71 -15.54
C ARG A 432 2.08 -5.07 -17.01
N VAL A 433 2.06 -4.05 -17.87
CA VAL A 433 2.24 -4.18 -19.32
C VAL A 433 3.63 -3.65 -19.69
N ILE A 434 4.48 -4.54 -20.18
CA ILE A 434 5.80 -4.22 -20.72
C ILE A 434 5.62 -3.92 -22.20
N ILE A 435 6.09 -2.77 -22.64
CA ILE A 435 5.93 -2.29 -24.00
C ILE A 435 7.31 -2.24 -24.64
N SER A 436 7.43 -2.78 -25.84
CA SER A 436 8.66 -2.77 -26.59
C SER A 436 8.41 -2.44 -28.05
N THR A 437 9.18 -1.50 -28.57
CA THR A 437 9.03 -1.02 -29.93
C THR A 437 10.35 -1.23 -30.66
N ALA A 438 10.39 -2.21 -31.55
CA ALA A 438 11.62 -2.57 -32.23
C ALA A 438 12.18 -1.43 -33.10
N SER A 439 11.35 -0.49 -33.58
CA SER A 439 11.81 0.63 -34.42
C SER A 439 12.71 1.60 -33.65
N ASN A 440 12.60 1.55 -32.32
CA ASN A 440 13.32 2.44 -31.43
C ASN A 440 14.61 1.79 -30.90
N PHE A 441 14.96 0.59 -31.39
CA PHE A 441 16.26 -0.02 -31.11
C PHE A 441 17.31 0.52 -32.09
N ASP A 442 18.28 1.26 -31.57
CA ASP A 442 19.40 1.80 -32.34
C ASP A 442 20.48 0.72 -32.56
N ILE A 443 20.40 0.01 -33.69
CA ILE A 443 21.35 -1.06 -34.06
C ILE A 443 22.75 -0.53 -34.34
N ASP A 444 22.88 0.73 -34.77
CA ASP A 444 24.18 1.29 -35.14
C ASP A 444 24.98 1.66 -33.88
N ARG A 445 24.30 1.94 -32.76
CA ARG A 445 24.92 2.24 -31.46
C ARG A 445 24.92 1.08 -30.47
N CYS A 446 23.86 0.28 -30.42
CA CYS A 446 23.63 -0.72 -29.38
C CYS A 446 23.72 -2.15 -29.95
N ASN A 447 24.13 -3.11 -29.13
CA ASN A 447 24.33 -4.49 -29.54
C ASN A 447 23.36 -5.47 -28.84
N SER A 448 23.54 -6.77 -29.09
CA SER A 448 22.74 -7.82 -28.46
C SER A 448 22.89 -7.88 -26.93
N GLU A 449 24.02 -7.46 -26.37
CA GLU A 449 24.21 -7.36 -24.92
C GLU A 449 23.31 -6.30 -24.31
N ASP A 450 23.29 -5.10 -24.89
CA ASP A 450 22.41 -4.02 -24.46
C ASP A 450 20.94 -4.44 -24.52
N LEU A 451 20.54 -5.13 -25.59
CA LEU A 451 19.18 -5.64 -25.76
C LEU A 451 18.78 -6.59 -24.61
N VAL A 452 19.62 -7.56 -24.30
CA VAL A 452 19.31 -8.57 -23.28
C VAL A 452 19.39 -7.95 -21.87
N LYS A 453 20.34 -7.03 -21.62
CA LYS A 453 20.41 -6.25 -20.37
C LYS A 453 19.14 -5.42 -20.13
N MET A 454 18.61 -4.77 -21.17
CA MET A 454 17.33 -4.05 -21.09
C MET A 454 16.20 -4.93 -20.59
N HIS A 455 16.11 -6.17 -21.09
CA HIS A 455 15.11 -7.14 -20.64
C HIS A 455 15.35 -7.59 -19.19
N PHE A 456 16.59 -7.95 -18.83
CA PHE A 456 16.92 -8.35 -17.45
C PHE A 456 16.63 -7.24 -16.45
N MET A 457 17.06 -6.01 -16.73
CA MET A 457 16.82 -4.84 -15.89
C MET A 457 15.32 -4.61 -15.70
N THR A 458 14.54 -4.68 -16.78
CA THR A 458 13.08 -4.53 -16.71
C THR A 458 12.43 -5.64 -15.89
N TYR A 459 12.84 -6.89 -16.10
CA TYR A 459 12.27 -8.03 -15.39
C TYR A 459 12.63 -8.02 -13.91
N GLU A 460 13.89 -7.77 -13.54
CA GLU A 460 14.36 -7.69 -12.16
C GLU A 460 13.67 -6.55 -11.40
N THR A 461 13.45 -5.40 -12.05
CA THR A 461 12.70 -4.28 -11.48
C THR A 461 11.25 -4.67 -11.18
N LEU A 462 10.56 -5.33 -12.12
CA LEU A 462 9.16 -5.71 -11.93
C LEU A 462 8.95 -6.83 -10.92
N ILE A 463 9.85 -7.81 -10.87
CA ILE A 463 9.73 -8.93 -9.91
C ILE A 463 10.14 -8.53 -8.49
N GLU A 464 10.62 -7.32 -8.24
CA GLU A 464 10.81 -6.78 -6.88
C GLU A 464 9.46 -6.39 -6.24
N ASN A 465 8.42 -6.12 -7.05
CA ASN A 465 7.09 -5.77 -6.58
C ASN A 465 6.24 -7.02 -6.28
N GLU A 466 5.80 -7.19 -5.03
CA GLU A 466 5.01 -8.36 -4.62
C GLU A 466 3.67 -8.52 -5.36
N VAL A 467 3.01 -7.43 -5.74
CA VAL A 467 1.76 -7.50 -6.51
C VAL A 467 2.01 -8.09 -7.88
N ASP A 468 3.12 -7.73 -8.52
CA ASP A 468 3.51 -8.22 -9.85
C ASP A 468 3.94 -9.69 -9.81
N GLN A 469 4.57 -10.13 -8.72
CA GLN A 469 4.81 -11.54 -8.48
C GLN A 469 3.50 -12.36 -8.44
N VAL A 470 2.41 -11.79 -7.91
CA VAL A 470 1.09 -12.45 -7.76
C VAL A 470 0.15 -12.28 -8.96
N LEU A 471 0.24 -11.19 -9.72
CA LEU A 471 -0.62 -10.99 -10.90
C LEU A 471 0.07 -11.41 -12.19
N GLY A 472 1.40 -11.35 -12.22
CA GLY A 472 2.20 -11.56 -13.41
C GLY A 472 2.21 -10.33 -14.34
N VAL A 473 2.84 -10.50 -15.49
CA VAL A 473 3.06 -9.43 -16.48
C VAL A 473 2.53 -9.80 -17.84
N VAL A 474 2.30 -8.78 -18.66
CA VAL A 474 1.94 -8.89 -20.08
C VAL A 474 2.99 -8.20 -20.92
N HIS A 475 3.33 -8.79 -22.06
CA HIS A 475 4.28 -8.22 -23.02
C HIS A 475 3.52 -7.74 -24.24
N VAL A 476 3.82 -6.54 -24.71
CA VAL A 476 3.31 -5.96 -25.95
C VAL A 476 4.51 -5.52 -26.76
N GLY A 477 4.66 -6.07 -27.96
CA GLY A 477 5.79 -5.78 -28.83
C GLY A 477 5.38 -5.41 -30.25
N ASP A 478 5.82 -4.25 -30.71
CA ASP A 478 5.80 -3.90 -32.13
C ASP A 478 7.10 -4.38 -32.79
N PHE A 479 6.96 -5.28 -33.77
CA PHE A 479 8.08 -5.88 -34.49
C PHE A 479 8.21 -5.35 -35.92
N GLY A 480 7.50 -4.26 -36.27
CA GLY A 480 7.40 -3.73 -37.64
C GLY A 480 8.72 -3.37 -38.30
N SER A 481 9.72 -2.95 -37.53
CA SER A 481 11.04 -2.57 -38.03
C SER A 481 12.08 -3.69 -37.98
N VAL A 482 11.72 -4.88 -37.48
CA VAL A 482 12.69 -5.97 -37.29
C VAL A 482 13.09 -6.55 -38.64
N GLY A 483 14.17 -5.98 -39.19
CA GLY A 483 14.81 -6.43 -40.42
C GLY A 483 16.03 -7.33 -40.22
N PRO A 484 16.72 -7.71 -41.32
CA PRO A 484 17.89 -8.59 -41.28
C PRO A 484 19.03 -8.12 -40.37
N LYS A 485 19.28 -6.81 -40.27
CA LYS A 485 20.28 -6.24 -39.35
C LYS A 485 20.00 -6.60 -37.89
N HIS A 486 18.72 -6.58 -37.48
CA HIS A 486 18.33 -6.96 -36.11
C HIS A 486 18.57 -8.44 -35.84
N VAL A 487 18.26 -9.30 -36.83
CA VAL A 487 18.47 -10.75 -36.75
C VAL A 487 19.97 -11.06 -36.67
N ALA A 488 20.79 -10.36 -37.43
CA ALA A 488 22.24 -10.53 -37.46
C ALA A 488 22.95 -10.10 -36.16
N MET A 489 22.30 -9.33 -35.27
CA MET A 489 22.86 -8.97 -33.96
C MET A 489 23.06 -10.18 -33.03
N PHE A 490 22.37 -11.29 -33.30
CA PHE A 490 22.45 -12.51 -32.51
C PHE A 490 22.91 -13.70 -33.34
N ASN A 491 23.73 -14.55 -32.73
CA ASN A 491 23.75 -15.95 -33.13
C ASN A 491 22.40 -16.58 -32.73
N ILE A 492 21.70 -17.17 -33.71
CA ILE A 492 20.39 -17.78 -33.50
C ILE A 492 20.39 -18.85 -32.39
N THR A 493 21.47 -19.61 -32.26
CA THR A 493 21.59 -20.64 -31.20
C THR A 493 21.72 -20.01 -29.82
N ASP A 494 22.45 -18.90 -29.70
CA ASP A 494 22.60 -18.20 -28.43
C ASP A 494 21.29 -17.50 -28.04
N PHE A 495 20.61 -16.85 -28.98
CA PHE A 495 19.29 -16.26 -28.74
C PHE A 495 18.28 -17.28 -28.25
N LEU A 496 18.18 -18.44 -28.93
CA LEU A 496 17.31 -19.54 -28.54
C LEU A 496 17.70 -20.14 -27.17
N ARG A 497 19.00 -20.19 -26.85
CA ARG A 497 19.49 -20.62 -25.52
C ARG A 497 19.02 -19.66 -24.44
N ILE A 498 19.14 -18.35 -24.67
CA ILE A 498 18.70 -17.30 -23.73
C ILE A 498 17.19 -17.43 -23.48
N ILE A 499 16.37 -17.58 -24.53
CA ILE A 499 14.92 -17.76 -24.38
C ILE A 499 14.61 -18.99 -23.50
N LYS A 500 15.19 -20.15 -23.83
CA LYS A 500 14.94 -21.40 -23.12
C LYS A 500 15.40 -21.36 -21.66
N TRP A 501 16.56 -20.75 -21.39
CA TRP A 501 17.09 -20.64 -20.04
C TRP A 501 16.36 -19.59 -19.21
N GLY A 502 16.03 -18.45 -19.82
CA GLY A 502 15.23 -17.39 -19.21
C GLY A 502 13.88 -17.93 -18.74
N GLU A 503 13.15 -18.65 -19.61
CA GLU A 503 11.86 -19.27 -19.30
C GLU A 503 11.89 -20.16 -18.05
N ARG A 504 12.98 -20.90 -17.84
CA ARG A 504 13.09 -21.91 -16.79
C ARG A 504 13.68 -21.36 -15.49
N SER A 505 14.52 -20.34 -15.60
CA SER A 505 15.37 -19.87 -14.50
C SER A 505 14.87 -18.55 -13.91
N LEU A 506 14.33 -17.63 -14.73
CA LEU A 506 13.80 -16.38 -14.22
C LEU A 506 12.51 -16.61 -13.42
N PRO A 507 12.40 -16.08 -12.19
CA PRO A 507 11.21 -16.24 -11.36
C PRO A 507 10.13 -15.20 -11.74
N MET A 508 9.68 -15.24 -13.01
CA MET A 508 8.68 -14.32 -13.55
C MET A 508 7.42 -15.07 -14.05
N ARG A 509 6.25 -14.44 -13.92
CA ARG A 509 4.97 -14.97 -14.41
C ARG A 509 4.48 -14.21 -15.63
N HIS A 510 4.98 -14.57 -16.81
CA HIS A 510 4.50 -14.08 -18.11
C HIS A 510 3.07 -14.57 -18.36
N LYS A 511 2.04 -13.73 -18.35
CA LYS A 511 0.64 -14.17 -18.50
C LYS A 511 0.17 -14.14 -19.95
N GLU A 512 0.58 -13.14 -20.72
CA GLU A 512 0.28 -12.97 -22.15
C GLU A 512 1.49 -12.29 -22.84
N ILE A 513 1.72 -12.62 -24.11
CA ILE A 513 2.76 -12.05 -24.96
C ILE A 513 2.09 -11.71 -26.29
N HIS A 514 1.90 -10.43 -26.56
CA HIS A 514 1.25 -9.91 -27.75
C HIS A 514 2.31 -9.29 -28.66
N ILE A 515 2.42 -9.78 -29.89
CA ILE A 515 3.34 -9.22 -30.89
C ILE A 515 2.59 -8.93 -32.18
N PHE A 516 2.91 -7.82 -32.83
CA PHE A 516 2.26 -7.41 -34.07
C PHE A 516 3.26 -6.79 -35.04
N ASN A 517 2.82 -6.57 -36.30
CA ASN A 517 3.67 -6.15 -37.41
C ASN A 517 4.88 -7.08 -37.65
N VAL A 518 4.69 -8.40 -37.50
CA VAL A 518 5.78 -9.37 -37.65
C VAL A 518 6.07 -9.66 -39.12
N TYR A 519 7.27 -9.30 -39.60
CA TYR A 519 7.75 -9.67 -40.93
C TYR A 519 8.02 -11.17 -41.08
N SER A 520 7.92 -11.69 -42.31
CA SER A 520 8.05 -13.12 -42.63
C SER A 520 9.37 -13.74 -42.16
N ALA A 521 10.49 -13.02 -42.28
CA ALA A 521 11.80 -13.46 -41.81
C ALA A 521 11.86 -13.66 -40.28
N VAL A 522 11.14 -12.84 -39.52
CA VAL A 522 11.07 -12.90 -38.05
C VAL A 522 10.13 -14.02 -37.59
N LYS A 523 9.07 -14.30 -38.37
CA LYS A 523 8.13 -15.39 -38.10
C LYS A 523 8.84 -16.76 -38.00
N TYR A 524 9.83 -17.02 -38.84
CA TYR A 524 10.63 -18.25 -38.77
C TYR A 524 11.33 -18.41 -37.42
N ILE A 525 11.93 -17.35 -36.89
CA ILE A 525 12.61 -17.33 -35.59
C ILE A 525 11.59 -17.57 -34.46
N ILE A 526 10.43 -16.93 -34.55
CA ILE A 526 9.35 -17.10 -33.57
C ILE A 526 8.86 -18.55 -33.55
N ASP A 527 8.71 -19.19 -34.71
CA ASP A 527 8.27 -20.58 -34.79
C ASP A 527 9.31 -21.56 -34.23
N HIS A 528 10.61 -21.28 -34.41
CA HIS A 528 11.68 -22.02 -33.74
C HIS A 528 11.67 -21.83 -32.22
N ALA A 529 11.51 -20.59 -31.75
CA ALA A 529 11.40 -20.27 -30.34
C ALA A 529 10.19 -20.96 -29.70
N LYS A 530 9.04 -21.02 -30.39
CA LYS A 530 7.86 -21.78 -29.97
C LYS A 530 8.20 -23.25 -29.74
N GLY A 531 9.05 -23.87 -30.55
CA GLY A 531 9.48 -25.26 -30.36
C GLY A 531 10.28 -25.51 -29.06
N MET A 532 10.91 -24.48 -28.50
CA MET A 532 11.86 -24.60 -27.39
C MET A 532 11.30 -24.24 -26.01
N VAL A 533 10.22 -23.46 -25.97
CA VAL A 533 9.52 -23.07 -24.73
C VAL A 533 8.44 -24.07 -24.34
N SER A 534 8.02 -24.07 -23.07
CA SER A 534 6.91 -24.92 -22.64
C SER A 534 5.59 -24.58 -23.34
N ASP A 535 4.69 -25.56 -23.44
CA ASP A 535 3.34 -25.36 -24.00
C ASP A 535 2.56 -24.25 -23.27
N LYS A 536 2.89 -24.03 -21.99
CA LYS A 536 2.34 -22.92 -21.20
C LYS A 536 2.71 -21.55 -21.77
N ILE A 537 3.93 -21.37 -22.25
CA ILE A 537 4.37 -20.12 -22.88
C ILE A 537 3.88 -20.05 -24.33
N LYS A 538 3.89 -21.16 -25.08
CA LYS A 538 3.33 -21.21 -26.44
C LYS A 538 1.88 -20.73 -26.48
N LYS A 539 1.04 -21.20 -25.56
CA LYS A 539 -0.38 -20.80 -25.42
C LYS A 539 -0.59 -19.34 -25.00
N ARG A 540 0.47 -18.64 -24.59
CA ARG A 540 0.41 -17.23 -24.16
C ARG A 540 0.91 -16.27 -25.23
N LEU A 541 1.46 -16.78 -26.31
CA LEU A 541 1.94 -16.00 -27.44
C LEU A 541 0.80 -15.77 -28.43
N ASN A 542 0.43 -14.50 -28.61
CA ASN A 542 -0.56 -14.04 -29.56
C ASN A 542 0.17 -13.19 -30.61
N ILE A 543 -0.03 -13.54 -31.88
CA ILE A 543 0.62 -12.87 -33.02
C ILE A 543 -0.47 -12.24 -33.86
N TYR A 544 -0.37 -10.94 -34.10
CA TYR A 544 -1.30 -10.17 -34.90
C TYR A 544 -0.64 -9.71 -36.19
N LEU A 545 -1.42 -9.59 -37.26
CA LEU A 545 -0.91 -9.15 -38.55
C LEU A 545 -0.47 -7.68 -38.49
N ASN A 546 -1.31 -6.85 -37.89
CA ASN A 546 -1.11 -5.41 -37.81
C ASN A 546 -1.58 -4.88 -36.44
N GLU A 547 -1.19 -3.64 -36.13
CA GLU A 547 -1.59 -2.96 -34.91
C GLU A 547 -3.11 -2.87 -34.73
N LYS A 548 -3.87 -2.61 -35.80
CA LYS A 548 -5.34 -2.49 -35.71
C LYS A 548 -5.99 -3.78 -35.20
N ASP A 549 -5.51 -4.94 -35.63
CA ASP A 549 -6.01 -6.23 -35.16
C ASP A 549 -5.63 -6.53 -33.72
N PHE A 550 -4.43 -6.10 -33.30
CA PHE A 550 -4.00 -6.15 -31.91
C PHE A 550 -4.91 -5.30 -31.02
N LEU A 551 -5.15 -4.03 -31.38
CA LEU A 551 -5.95 -3.07 -30.60
C LEU A 551 -7.41 -3.52 -30.39
N LYS A 552 -7.96 -4.37 -31.28
CA LYS A 552 -9.30 -4.97 -31.08
C LYS A 552 -9.35 -5.94 -29.90
N SER A 553 -8.21 -6.51 -29.50
CA SER A 553 -8.12 -7.60 -28.52
C SER A 553 -7.44 -7.20 -27.22
N PHE A 554 -6.99 -5.95 -27.10
CA PHE A 554 -6.17 -5.48 -25.98
C PHE A 554 -6.71 -4.19 -25.36
N ASP A 555 -6.43 -3.98 -24.07
CA ASP A 555 -6.84 -2.77 -23.34
C ASP A 555 -5.94 -1.60 -23.69
N THR A 556 -6.40 -0.79 -24.65
CA THR A 556 -5.63 0.33 -25.23
C THR A 556 -5.27 1.40 -24.21
N LYS A 557 -6.00 1.51 -23.09
CA LYS A 557 -5.68 2.49 -22.03
C LYS A 557 -4.29 2.29 -21.44
N THR A 558 -3.76 1.08 -21.48
CA THR A 558 -2.43 0.74 -20.97
C THR A 558 -1.29 1.02 -21.93
N LEU A 559 -1.59 1.35 -23.18
CA LEU A 559 -0.62 1.65 -24.23
C LEU A 559 -0.28 3.16 -24.24
N PRO A 560 0.85 3.58 -24.83
CA PRO A 560 1.13 4.98 -25.07
C PRO A 560 0.17 5.58 -26.10
N LEU A 561 0.05 6.90 -26.13
CA LEU A 561 -0.79 7.66 -27.07
C LEU A 561 -0.47 7.27 -28.53
N GLU A 562 0.81 7.10 -28.82
CA GLU A 562 1.38 6.73 -30.11
C GLU A 562 0.97 5.32 -30.58
N MET A 563 0.45 4.49 -29.67
CA MET A 563 -0.07 3.14 -29.94
C MET A 563 -1.58 3.04 -29.59
N GLY A 564 -2.32 4.16 -29.69
CA GLY A 564 -3.77 4.20 -29.48
C GLY A 564 -4.22 4.33 -28.02
N GLY A 565 -3.31 4.60 -27.09
CA GLY A 565 -3.62 4.87 -25.69
C GLY A 565 -3.91 6.34 -25.39
N THR A 566 -3.74 6.74 -24.12
CA THR A 566 -4.13 8.10 -23.66
C THR A 566 -3.01 8.90 -23.01
N ILE A 567 -1.88 8.28 -22.67
CA ILE A 567 -0.73 8.93 -22.04
C ILE A 567 0.42 8.94 -23.05
N PRO A 568 1.07 10.09 -23.33
CA PRO A 568 2.21 10.14 -24.25
C PRO A 568 3.33 9.17 -23.86
N MET A 569 3.98 8.55 -24.85
CA MET A 569 5.07 7.59 -24.66
C MET A 569 6.20 8.19 -23.82
N ASN A 570 6.60 9.42 -24.12
CA ASN A 570 7.65 10.11 -23.36
C ASN A 570 7.30 10.22 -21.87
N THR A 571 6.04 10.55 -21.54
CA THR A 571 5.57 10.58 -20.14
C THR A 571 5.65 9.19 -19.49
N MET A 572 5.31 8.12 -20.21
CA MET A 572 5.46 6.75 -19.68
C MET A 572 6.92 6.38 -19.47
N ILE A 573 7.82 6.77 -20.38
CA ILE A 573 9.26 6.56 -20.28
C ILE A 573 9.83 7.27 -19.03
N GLU A 574 9.44 8.52 -18.79
CA GLU A 574 9.89 9.26 -17.60
C GLU A 574 9.41 8.61 -16.29
N LEU A 575 8.16 8.13 -16.25
CA LEU A 575 7.65 7.37 -15.11
C LEU A 575 8.40 6.04 -14.92
N TRP A 576 8.75 5.37 -16.02
CA TRP A 576 9.54 4.15 -15.97
C TRP A 576 10.97 4.39 -15.46
N LYS A 577 11.62 5.48 -15.88
CA LYS A 577 12.93 5.90 -15.34
C LYS A 577 12.87 6.12 -13.84
N GLN A 578 11.79 6.71 -13.32
CA GLN A 578 11.61 6.87 -11.86
C GLN A 578 11.55 5.52 -11.14
N GLU A 579 10.90 4.51 -11.71
CA GLU A 579 10.90 3.15 -11.16
C GLU A 579 12.31 2.51 -11.21
N LEU A 580 13.07 2.74 -12.28
CA LEU A 580 14.45 2.27 -12.39
C LEU A 580 15.37 2.94 -11.37
N VAL A 581 15.24 4.26 -11.17
CA VAL A 581 15.95 5.01 -10.12
C VAL A 581 15.68 4.39 -8.75
N ALA A 582 14.40 4.14 -8.43
CA ALA A 582 14.00 3.59 -7.13
C ALA A 582 14.52 2.17 -6.87
N ASN A 583 14.86 1.41 -7.91
CA ASN A 583 15.35 0.03 -7.80
C ASN A 583 16.85 -0.11 -8.10
N ARG A 584 17.55 0.94 -8.52
CA ARG A 584 18.94 0.90 -9.00
C ARG A 584 19.87 0.19 -8.02
N ASP A 585 19.87 0.58 -6.76
CA ASP A 585 20.77 -0.02 -5.76
C ASP A 585 20.49 -1.51 -5.55
N LYS A 586 19.23 -1.92 -5.66
CA LYS A 586 18.85 -3.34 -5.55
C LYS A 586 19.30 -4.13 -6.77
N LEU A 587 19.21 -3.55 -7.97
CA LEU A 587 19.65 -4.16 -9.22
C LEU A 587 21.16 -4.39 -9.21
N LEU A 588 21.94 -3.38 -8.80
CA LEU A 588 23.40 -3.48 -8.71
C LEU A 588 23.83 -4.54 -7.69
N ARG A 589 23.20 -4.60 -6.51
CA ARG A 589 23.48 -5.63 -5.49
C ARG A 589 23.13 -7.05 -5.90
N LEU A 590 22.44 -7.27 -7.04
CA LEU A 590 22.23 -8.63 -7.54
C LEU A 590 23.54 -9.29 -7.99
N ASP A 591 24.58 -8.50 -8.27
CA ASP A 591 25.88 -9.00 -8.72
C ASP A 591 26.72 -9.58 -7.57
N ASP A 592 26.37 -9.25 -6.32
CA ASP A 592 27.02 -9.79 -5.13
C ASP A 592 26.70 -11.26 -4.90
N MET A 593 25.57 -11.74 -5.45
CA MET A 593 25.08 -13.10 -5.25
C MET A 593 25.82 -14.10 -6.12
N GLN A 594 26.26 -15.21 -5.53
CA GLN A 594 27.06 -16.20 -6.24
C GLN A 594 26.54 -17.62 -6.03
N ILE A 595 26.65 -18.43 -7.08
CA ILE A 595 26.62 -19.89 -6.99
C ILE A 595 28.04 -20.40 -7.13
N LEU A 596 28.52 -21.08 -6.09
CA LEU A 596 29.86 -21.64 -5.99
C LEU A 596 29.92 -23.03 -6.66
N ASP A 597 28.83 -23.78 -6.60
CA ASP A 597 28.75 -25.12 -7.18
C ASP A 597 27.36 -25.40 -7.79
N THR A 598 27.33 -26.10 -8.93
CA THR A 598 26.10 -26.48 -9.62
C THR A 598 25.63 -27.91 -9.32
N ARG A 599 26.34 -28.68 -8.50
CA ARG A 599 25.99 -30.08 -8.15
C ARG A 599 24.58 -30.21 -7.55
N GLY A 600 24.12 -29.20 -6.81
CA GLY A 600 22.76 -29.17 -6.26
C GLY A 600 21.63 -28.93 -7.28
N ILE A 601 21.94 -28.62 -8.54
CA ILE A 601 20.93 -28.36 -9.59
C ILE A 601 20.48 -29.67 -10.24
N ILE A 602 19.19 -30.00 -10.08
CA ILE A 602 18.57 -31.14 -10.74
C ILE A 602 18.30 -30.81 -12.22
N SER A 603 19.01 -31.49 -13.13
CA SER A 603 18.76 -31.43 -14.58
C SER A 603 17.64 -32.37 -15.00
N SER A 604 16.85 -31.96 -16.00
CA SER A 604 15.79 -32.80 -16.60
C SER A 604 16.33 -34.04 -17.33
N ASN A 605 17.62 -34.05 -17.66
CA ASN A 605 18.31 -35.22 -18.19
C ASN A 605 18.95 -35.96 -17.02
N GLY A 606 18.27 -36.99 -16.51
CA GLY A 606 18.80 -37.87 -15.47
C GLY A 606 19.93 -38.75 -15.99
N LYS A 607 21.10 -38.18 -16.24
CA LYS A 607 22.37 -38.91 -16.22
C LYS A 607 23.27 -38.19 -15.25
N LYS A 608 23.47 -38.80 -14.07
CA LYS A 608 24.60 -38.49 -13.21
C LYS A 608 25.84 -38.50 -14.10
N THR A 609 26.52 -37.35 -14.24
CA THR A 609 27.92 -37.34 -14.66
C THR A 609 28.74 -37.95 -13.54
N GLU A 610 28.79 -39.28 -13.50
CA GLU A 610 29.85 -40.00 -12.82
C GLU A 610 31.14 -39.71 -13.58
N LYS A 611 32.00 -38.88 -12.98
CA LYS A 611 33.41 -38.89 -13.34
C LYS A 611 33.94 -40.27 -12.99
N LYS A 612 34.25 -41.08 -14.01
CA LYS A 612 35.16 -42.21 -13.88
C LYS A 612 36.50 -41.69 -13.35
N GLN A 613 36.77 -41.96 -12.08
CA GLN A 613 38.14 -42.18 -11.63
C GLN A 613 38.17 -43.60 -11.07
N ASN A 614 38.85 -44.48 -11.80
CA ASN A 614 39.31 -45.75 -11.27
C ASN A 614 40.21 -45.46 -10.06
N ASN A 615 39.91 -46.06 -8.92
CA ASN A 615 40.84 -46.97 -8.25
C ASN A 615 40.16 -47.64 -7.05
N ASP A 616 40.49 -48.93 -6.90
CA ASP A 616 40.09 -49.85 -5.85
C ASP A 616 40.40 -49.33 -4.44
N SER A 617 39.45 -49.51 -3.51
CA SER A 617 39.64 -50.28 -2.26
C SER A 617 38.47 -50.07 -1.27
N ALA A 618 37.73 -51.15 -1.02
CA ALA A 618 37.22 -51.65 0.27
C ALA A 618 36.65 -50.71 1.38
N ILE A 619 35.42 -51.09 1.79
CA ILE A 619 34.80 -51.04 3.14
C ILE A 619 34.19 -49.70 3.64
N GLY A 620 32.92 -49.77 4.05
CA GLY A 620 32.32 -48.87 5.04
C GLY A 620 30.89 -48.42 4.76
N THR A 621 29.92 -49.18 5.27
CA THR A 621 28.50 -48.84 5.44
C THR A 621 28.28 -47.52 6.19
N GLU A 622 27.32 -46.69 5.74
CA GLU A 622 26.08 -46.40 6.50
C GLU A 622 25.11 -45.49 5.73
N ASN A 623 23.86 -45.95 5.67
CA ASN A 623 22.68 -45.28 5.15
C ASN A 623 22.13 -44.27 6.16
N MET A 624 21.43 -43.23 5.68
CA MET A 624 20.08 -42.95 6.20
C MET A 624 19.19 -42.35 5.10
N THR A 625 18.26 -43.19 4.67
CA THR A 625 17.14 -42.97 3.75
C THR A 625 15.91 -42.45 4.49
N GLY A 626 15.21 -41.49 3.90
CA GLY A 626 13.92 -40.97 4.37
C GLY A 626 12.75 -41.39 3.47
N SER A 627 11.94 -42.29 4.01
CA SER A 627 10.72 -42.96 3.53
C SER A 627 9.66 -42.13 2.76
N PHE A 628 9.18 -42.68 1.64
CA PHE A 628 7.83 -42.41 1.10
C PHE A 628 7.04 -43.72 1.05
N ARG A 629 5.96 -43.81 1.85
CA ARG A 629 4.95 -44.88 1.74
C ARG A 629 4.09 -44.64 0.50
N LYS A 630 4.05 -45.62 -0.41
CA LYS A 630 3.02 -45.74 -1.45
C LYS A 630 1.77 -46.40 -0.85
N LEU A 631 0.61 -45.78 -1.01
CA LEU A 631 -0.69 -46.42 -0.84
C LEU A 631 -1.04 -47.14 -2.16
N GLN A 632 -1.21 -48.46 -2.10
CA GLN A 632 -1.96 -49.23 -3.09
C GLN A 632 -3.40 -49.29 -2.61
N ILE A 633 -4.34 -49.08 -3.53
CA ILE A 633 -5.77 -49.33 -3.34
C ILE A 633 -6.10 -50.46 -4.30
N ASP A 634 -6.68 -51.53 -3.76
CA ASP A 634 -7.35 -52.61 -4.49
C ASP A 634 -8.69 -52.12 -5.06
#